data_AF-A0A9X3EX29-F1
#
_entry.id   AF-A0A9X3EX29-F1
#
_cell.length_a   1.000
_cell.length_b   1.000
_cell.length_c   1.000
_cell.angle_alpha   90.00
_cell.angle_beta   90.00
_cell.angle_gamma   90.00
#
_symmetry.space_group_name_H-M   'P 1'
#
loop_
_entity.id
_entity.type
_entity.pdbx_description
1 polymer ?
#
loop_
_entity_poly.entity_id
_entity_poly.type
_entity_poly.pdbx_seq_one_letter_code
_entity_poly.pdbx_strand_id
1 'polypeptide(L)'
;MVGETLCDAILPFLSEAGLSEGWRAIVSSVESALGPRIVRLDASLEGPEDGQRELVLQYWTDSHSYSELSRLHDEVWDAVERAVAAGAPDPVRHVVFMVYGPAVPLEEIGA
;
A
#
# COMPACT_ATOMS: atom_id res chain seq x y z
N MET A 1 5.01 16.57 -3.09
CA MET A 1 5.78 15.58 -2.32
C MET A 1 4.77 14.75 -1.57
N VAL A 2 4.70 13.46 -1.86
CA VAL A 2 4.02 12.49 -0.99
C VAL A 2 4.89 12.39 0.25
N GLY A 3 4.31 12.67 1.43
CA GLY A 3 5.03 12.56 2.69
C GLY A 3 4.83 11.17 3.25
N GLU A 4 5.89 10.35 3.25
CA GLU A 4 5.94 9.12 4.05
C GLU A 4 5.60 9.47 5.50
N THR A 5 4.53 8.90 6.03
CA THR A 5 4.22 8.98 7.46
C THR A 5 4.22 7.57 8.02
N LEU A 6 5.39 6.94 8.12
CA LEU A 6 5.51 5.69 8.86
C LEU A 6 5.06 5.95 10.30
N CYS A 7 3.93 5.38 10.70
CA CYS A 7 3.49 5.46 12.08
C CYS A 7 4.56 4.81 12.96
N ASP A 8 5.10 5.51 13.96
CA ASP A 8 6.19 5.01 14.83
C ASP A 8 5.86 3.64 15.47
N ALA A 9 4.57 3.33 15.61
CA ALA A 9 4.05 2.05 16.11
C ALA A 9 4.31 0.85 15.18
N ILE A 10 4.56 1.06 13.88
CA ILE A 10 4.82 0.00 12.89
C ILE A 10 6.27 -0.46 12.89
N LEU A 11 7.21 0.41 13.25
CA LEU A 11 8.64 0.13 13.17
C LEU A 11 9.06 -1.12 13.97
N PRO A 12 8.56 -1.36 15.21
CA PRO A 12 8.85 -2.59 15.93
C PRO A 12 8.38 -3.84 15.18
N PHE A 13 7.17 -3.83 14.63
CA PHE A 13 6.64 -4.96 13.85
C PHE A 13 7.48 -5.23 12.60
N LEU A 14 7.82 -4.18 11.83
CA LEU A 14 8.68 -4.34 10.65
C LEU A 14 10.07 -4.85 11.02
N SER A 15 10.57 -4.51 12.20
CA SER A 15 11.85 -5.03 12.68
C SER A 15 11.74 -6.50 13.08
N GLU A 16 10.73 -6.87 13.87
CA GLU A 16 10.49 -8.24 14.34
C GLU A 16 10.18 -9.21 13.19
N ALA A 17 9.45 -8.75 12.18
CA ALA A 17 9.12 -9.53 11.00
C ALA A 17 10.25 -9.55 9.94
N GLY A 18 11.37 -8.85 10.16
CA GLY A 18 12.47 -8.76 9.19
C GLY A 18 12.12 -7.99 7.92
N LEU A 19 11.12 -7.11 7.98
CA LEU A 19 10.56 -6.37 6.85
C LEU A 19 11.11 -4.93 6.73
N SER A 20 11.90 -4.44 7.69
CA SER A 20 12.27 -3.01 7.77
C SER A 20 12.96 -2.45 6.52
N GLU A 21 13.91 -3.19 5.93
CA GLU A 21 14.56 -2.78 4.66
C GLU A 21 13.64 -3.01 3.45
N GLY A 22 12.91 -4.13 3.44
CA GLY A 22 11.94 -4.45 2.40
C GLY A 22 10.84 -3.43 2.25
N TRP A 23 10.34 -2.93 3.38
CA TRP A 23 9.26 -1.97 3.43
C TRP A 23 9.64 -0.65 2.77
N ARG A 24 10.83 -0.11 3.07
CA ARG A 24 11.33 1.10 2.40
C ARG A 24 11.51 0.89 0.90
N ALA A 25 11.99 -0.28 0.48
CA ALA A 25 12.13 -0.60 -0.93
C ALA A 25 10.75 -0.68 -1.63
N ILE A 26 9.74 -1.25 -0.97
CA ILE A 26 8.36 -1.29 -1.46
C ILE A 26 7.79 0.13 -1.60
N VAL A 27 7.87 0.95 -0.55
CA VAL A 27 7.37 2.33 -0.57
C VAL A 27 8.06 3.13 -1.68
N SER A 28 9.39 3.06 -1.76
CA SER A 28 10.16 3.75 -2.81
C SER A 28 9.79 3.27 -4.22
N SER A 29 9.54 1.97 -4.41
CA SER A 29 9.08 1.40 -5.69
C SER A 29 7.71 1.97 -6.10
N VAL A 30 6.76 1.99 -5.16
CA VAL A 30 5.40 2.51 -5.40
C VAL A 30 5.43 4.02 -5.67
N GLU A 31 6.15 4.79 -4.87
CA GLU A 31 6.30 6.23 -5.07
C GLU A 31 6.99 6.55 -6.41
N SER A 32 8.01 5.79 -6.79
CA SER A 32 8.68 5.98 -8.08
C SER A 32 7.80 5.62 -9.27
N ALA A 33 6.95 4.59 -9.13
CA ALA A 33 6.08 4.12 -10.22
C ALA A 33 4.86 5.03 -10.40
N LEU A 34 4.28 5.50 -9.30
CA LEU A 34 2.96 6.15 -9.31
C LEU A 34 3.01 7.63 -8.96
N GLY A 35 4.02 8.06 -8.20
CA GLY A 35 4.33 9.44 -7.86
C GLY A 35 3.11 10.37 -7.79
N PRO A 36 2.93 11.29 -8.75
CA PRO A 36 1.87 12.30 -8.73
C PRO A 36 0.44 11.76 -8.90
N ARG A 37 0.26 10.46 -9.20
CA ARG A 37 -1.06 9.82 -9.35
C ARG A 37 -1.63 9.32 -8.02
N ILE A 38 -0.80 9.19 -7.00
CA ILE A 38 -1.23 8.94 -5.63
C ILE A 38 -0.95 10.17 -4.78
N VAL A 39 -1.94 10.57 -3.98
CA VAL A 39 -1.88 11.75 -3.11
C VAL A 39 -1.04 11.44 -1.87
N ARG A 40 -1.15 10.21 -1.36
CA ARG A 40 -0.43 9.73 -0.18
C ARG A 40 -0.28 8.22 -0.23
N LEU A 41 0.79 7.70 0.36
CA LEU A 41 1.01 6.30 0.66
C LEU A 41 1.32 6.17 2.17
N ASP A 42 0.76 5.17 2.81
CA ASP A 42 0.93 4.90 4.25
C ASP A 42 0.84 3.40 4.54
N ALA A 43 1.18 3.00 5.77
CA ALA A 43 0.88 1.68 6.29
C ALA A 43 0.28 1.73 7.70
N SER A 44 -0.56 0.75 8.00
CA SER A 44 -1.05 0.45 9.36
C SER A 44 -0.84 -1.03 9.69
N LEU A 45 -1.02 -1.38 10.97
CA LEU A 45 -1.26 -2.76 11.38
C LEU A 45 -2.74 -2.92 11.63
N GLU A 46 -3.36 -3.91 11.01
CA GLU A 46 -4.74 -4.31 11.28
C GLU A 46 -4.76 -5.69 11.94
N GLY A 47 -5.81 -5.94 12.72
CA GLY A 47 -6.00 -7.20 13.45
C GLY A 47 -5.70 -7.10 14.95
N PRO A 48 -6.06 -8.14 15.71
CA PRO A 48 -5.94 -8.15 17.17
C PRO A 48 -4.47 -8.14 17.61
N GLU A 49 -4.19 -7.47 18.73
CA GLU A 49 -2.82 -7.30 19.22
C GLU A 49 -2.10 -8.64 19.50
N ASP A 50 -2.87 -9.67 19.83
CA ASP A 50 -2.41 -11.00 20.28
C ASP A 50 -2.49 -12.08 19.17
N GLY A 51 -2.78 -11.70 17.92
CA GLY A 51 -3.04 -12.61 16.80
C GLY A 51 -2.18 -12.40 15.56
N GLN A 52 -2.67 -12.87 14.40
CA GLN A 52 -2.06 -12.57 13.10
C GLN A 52 -2.35 -11.13 12.72
N ARG A 53 -1.47 -10.21 13.14
CA ARG A 53 -1.50 -8.83 12.65
C ARG A 53 -1.14 -8.80 11.16
N GLU A 54 -1.85 -7.98 10.41
CA GLU A 54 -1.62 -7.75 8.98
C GLU A 54 -1.04 -6.35 8.79
N LEU A 55 -0.02 -6.23 7.95
CA LEU A 55 0.56 -4.96 7.51
C LEU A 55 -0.29 -4.39 6.37
N VAL A 56 -1.13 -3.42 6.64
CA VAL A 56 -2.03 -2.88 5.60
C VAL A 56 -1.36 -1.72 4.89
N LEU A 57 -1.24 -1.82 3.56
CA LEU A 57 -0.74 -0.76 2.71
C LEU A 57 -1.93 0.08 2.23
N GLN A 58 -1.85 1.38 2.50
CA GLN A 58 -2.94 2.31 2.24
C GLN A 58 -2.47 3.39 1.28
N TYR A 59 -3.27 3.71 0.26
CA TYR A 59 -2.98 4.85 -0.58
C TYR A 59 -4.21 5.72 -0.83
N TRP A 60 -3.97 7.01 -1.02
CA TRP A 60 -4.97 8.02 -1.31
C TRP A 60 -4.87 8.44 -2.78
N THR A 61 -6.00 8.62 -3.42
CA THR A 61 -6.10 9.10 -4.80
C THR A 61 -7.26 10.09 -4.93
N ASP A 62 -7.14 11.02 -5.87
CA ASP A 62 -8.19 11.96 -6.26
C ASP A 62 -9.04 11.43 -7.42
N SER A 63 -8.82 10.18 -7.86
CA SER A 63 -9.60 9.56 -8.91
C SER A 63 -11.07 9.39 -8.51
N HIS A 64 -11.96 9.83 -9.40
CA HIS A 64 -13.41 9.67 -9.28
C HIS A 64 -13.95 8.49 -10.11
N SER A 65 -13.07 7.69 -10.75
CA SER A 65 -13.49 6.57 -11.60
C SER A 65 -13.02 5.22 -11.05
N TYR A 66 -13.94 4.27 -10.96
CA TYR A 66 -13.67 2.90 -10.52
C TYR A 66 -12.63 2.21 -11.41
N SER A 67 -12.72 2.39 -12.72
CA SER A 67 -11.75 1.80 -13.68
C SER A 67 -10.33 2.31 -13.46
N GLU A 68 -10.18 3.60 -13.17
CA GLU A 68 -8.90 4.19 -12.80
C GLU A 68 -8.42 3.73 -11.42
N LEU A 69 -9.33 3.54 -10.46
CA LEU A 69 -9.00 2.95 -9.15
C LEU A 69 -8.49 1.51 -9.29
N SER A 70 -9.16 0.68 -10.08
CA SER A 70 -8.76 -0.70 -10.35
C SER A 70 -7.41 -0.76 -11.03
N ARG A 71 -7.20 0.07 -12.07
CA ARG A 71 -5.90 0.16 -12.75
C ARG A 71 -4.79 0.64 -11.82
N LEU A 72 -5.06 1.64 -10.98
CA LEU A 72 -4.12 2.09 -9.96
C LEU A 72 -3.80 0.97 -8.97
N HIS A 73 -4.79 0.20 -8.54
CA HIS A 73 -4.58 -0.94 -7.64
C HIS A 73 -3.64 -1.98 -8.26
N ASP A 74 -3.88 -2.38 -9.51
CA ASP A 74 -3.03 -3.31 -10.24
C ASP A 74 -1.60 -2.78 -10.38
N GLU A 75 -1.44 -1.49 -10.71
CA GLU A 75 -0.11 -0.87 -10.85
C GLU A 75 0.64 -0.75 -9.50
N VAL A 76 -0.08 -0.52 -8.39
CA VAL A 76 0.48 -0.58 -7.03
C VAL A 76 0.96 -2.00 -6.75
N TRP A 77 0.12 -3.00 -7.01
CA TRP A 77 0.45 -4.41 -6.79
C TRP A 77 1.69 -4.82 -7.59
N ASP A 78 1.74 -4.49 -8.87
CA ASP A 78 2.89 -4.71 -9.73
C ASP A 78 4.18 -4.08 -9.18
N ALA A 79 4.08 -2.88 -8.58
CA ALA A 79 5.23 -2.19 -7.98
C ALA A 79 5.73 -2.91 -6.71
N VAL A 80 4.81 -3.48 -5.92
CA VAL A 80 5.13 -4.33 -4.77
C VAL A 80 5.80 -5.63 -5.24
N GLU A 81 5.21 -6.32 -6.21
CA GLU A 81 5.78 -7.57 -6.75
C GLU A 81 7.18 -7.37 -7.33
N ARG A 82 7.43 -6.25 -8.02
CA ARG A 82 8.78 -5.90 -8.50
C ARG A 82 9.77 -5.68 -7.36
N ALA A 83 9.37 -5.04 -6.27
CA ALA A 83 10.23 -4.85 -5.11
C ALA A 83 10.58 -6.20 -4.46
N VAL A 84 9.60 -7.10 -4.34
CA VAL A 84 9.80 -8.47 -3.82
C VAL A 84 10.74 -9.27 -4.73
N ALA A 85 10.52 -9.23 -6.04
CA ALA A 85 11.38 -9.88 -7.02
C ALA A 85 12.83 -9.32 -7.00
N ALA A 86 13.00 -8.06 -6.61
CA ALA A 86 14.30 -7.42 -6.42
C ALA A 86 14.97 -7.76 -5.07
N GLY A 87 14.35 -8.61 -4.25
CA GLY A 87 14.90 -9.10 -2.99
C GLY A 87 14.30 -8.48 -1.73
N ALA A 88 13.24 -7.66 -1.85
CA ALA A 88 12.47 -7.27 -0.68
C ALA A 88 11.76 -8.51 -0.09
N PRO A 89 11.72 -8.65 1.24
CA PRO A 89 10.85 -9.61 1.92
C PRO A 89 9.43 -9.59 1.36
N ASP A 90 8.88 -10.77 1.09
CA ASP A 90 7.53 -10.96 0.54
C ASP A 90 6.46 -10.58 1.58
N PRO A 91 5.73 -9.47 1.39
CA PRO A 91 4.73 -9.03 2.33
C PRO A 91 3.34 -9.59 1.97
N VAL A 92 3.19 -10.42 0.92
CA VAL A 92 1.91 -10.86 0.33
C VAL A 92 1.00 -11.55 1.35
N ARG A 93 1.56 -12.22 2.36
CA ARG A 93 0.78 -12.85 3.44
C ARG A 93 0.25 -11.88 4.50
N HIS A 94 0.68 -10.64 4.44
CA HIS A 94 0.42 -9.64 5.45
C HIS A 94 -0.20 -8.37 4.87
N VAL A 95 -0.29 -8.20 3.54
CA VAL A 95 -0.74 -6.93 2.94
C VAL A 95 -2.17 -6.97 2.45
N VAL A 96 -2.99 -6.14 3.09
CA VAL A 96 -4.27 -5.69 2.57
C VAL A 96 -4.05 -4.32 1.91
N PHE A 97 -4.70 -4.08 0.76
CA PHE A 97 -4.72 -2.76 0.14
C PHE A 97 -5.98 -2.01 0.53
N MET A 98 -5.81 -0.81 1.07
CA MET A 98 -6.92 0.12 1.26
C MET A 98 -6.74 1.34 0.39
N VAL A 99 -7.80 1.64 -0.38
CA VAL A 99 -7.83 2.78 -1.28
C VAL A 99 -8.77 3.83 -0.69
N TYR A 100 -8.23 5.02 -0.43
CA TYR A 100 -9.00 6.16 0.02
C TYR A 100 -9.13 7.16 -1.13
N GLY A 101 -10.35 7.57 -1.42
CA GLY A 101 -10.61 8.51 -2.51
C GLY A 101 -11.98 9.16 -2.37
N PRO A 102 -12.32 10.08 -3.29
CA PRO A 102 -13.65 10.63 -3.36
C PRO A 102 -14.70 9.53 -3.62
N ALA A 103 -15.96 9.81 -3.29
CA ALA A 103 -17.04 8.88 -3.58
C ALA A 103 -17.11 8.60 -5.09
N VAL A 104 -17.11 7.32 -5.44
CA VAL A 104 -17.26 6.85 -6.82
C VAL A 104 -18.75 6.63 -7.10
N PRO A 105 -19.27 7.08 -8.26
CA PRO A 105 -20.66 6.83 -8.63
C PRO A 105 -20.96 5.33 -8.70
N LEU A 106 -22.12 4.92 -8.17
CA LEU A 106 -22.51 3.49 -8.11
C LEU A 106 -22.63 2.86 -9.50
N GLU A 107 -22.94 3.66 -10.53
CA GLU A 107 -23.06 3.19 -11.91
C GLU A 107 -21.74 2.63 -12.45
N GLU A 108 -20.59 2.99 -11.87
CA GLU A 108 -19.27 2.47 -12.25
C GLU A 108 -18.91 1.14 -11.57
N ILE A 109 -19.62 0.72 -10.52
CA ILE A 109 -19.23 -0.42 -9.64
C ILE A 109 -19.91 -1.75 -10.07
N GLY A 110 -20.56 -1.81 -11.23
CA GLY A 110 -21.31 -3.00 -11.67
C GLY A 110 -21.43 -3.19 -13.19
N ALA A 111 -20.55 -2.57 -13.97
CA ALA A 111 -20.46 -2.73 -15.43
C ALA A 111 -19.50 -3.85 -15.83
#